data_AF-A0A6A6VDZ3-F1
#
_entry.id   AF-A0A6A6VDZ3-F1
#
_cell.length_a   1.000
_cell.length_b   1.000
_cell.length_c   1.000
_cell.angle_alpha   90.00
_cell.angle_beta   90.00
_cell.angle_gamma   90.00
#
_symmetry.space_group_name_H-M   'P 1'
#
loop_
_entity.id
_entity.type
_entity.pdbx_description
1 polymer ?
#
loop_
_entity_poly.entity_id
_entity_poly.type
_entity_poly.pdbx_seq_one_letter_code
_entity_poly.pdbx_strand_id
1 'polypeptide(L)'
;MAPIASNTDPDANAHISAAILFTAREMKDYLRWQRQLPPSSRFVLLHRGRLPNAEQYHEYTNWREARAKEADEFIPNAGLWINQCSSDYASSTRDGSSTSEEKGSDGGVRTARSCKHVLHPTTAYDSKRGVEMCPCCTVTAHLKYMDRLTSVLDNCQGSPYDEAKSGARGPVARAWRAGKLQFANVLQKLEEAAEVEAAWQAANPCVCLGDTMSASRALKMYCDSVKASPSETQFNRSCKNKRVSFGTETRFEPGRPESYFRRTSVRYEPGRYANWGDAGWTGHGFDGAEDCRSDTRHKEDEQESMTIHYTFGLCKKEDQDGEEKAEDKREDMGQDTDTDLDEAKDFDGSEDRHIDSEEYRRGRYRRK
;
A
#
# COMPACT_ATOMS: atom_id res chain seq x y z
N MET A 1 26.31 17.73 -6.77
CA MET A 1 25.83 16.37 -6.49
C MET A 1 24.83 16.01 -7.57
N ALA A 2 25.11 14.98 -8.37
CA ALA A 2 24.17 14.54 -9.40
C ALA A 2 23.01 13.79 -8.70
N PRO A 3 21.75 14.03 -9.08
CA PRO A 3 20.63 13.27 -8.53
C PRO A 3 20.85 11.80 -8.86
N ILE A 4 20.91 10.96 -7.83
CA ILE A 4 20.88 9.51 -8.00
C ILE A 4 19.51 9.21 -8.61
N ALA A 5 19.47 8.94 -9.91
CA ALA A 5 18.26 8.48 -10.56
C ALA A 5 17.90 7.16 -9.89
N SER A 6 16.91 7.20 -8.99
CA SER A 6 16.31 6.02 -8.42
C SER A 6 15.64 5.25 -9.56
N ASN A 7 16.39 4.37 -10.22
CA ASN A 7 15.87 3.34 -11.11
C ASN A 7 15.11 2.31 -10.25
N THR A 8 14.09 2.77 -9.53
CA THR A 8 13.04 1.88 -9.06
C THR A 8 12.29 1.48 -10.30
N ASP A 9 12.56 0.28 -10.79
CA ASP A 9 11.83 -0.32 -11.90
C ASP A 9 10.33 -0.26 -11.54
N PRO A 10 9.55 0.65 -12.16
CA PRO A 10 8.13 0.79 -11.84
C PRO A 10 7.36 -0.50 -12.17
N ASP A 11 7.99 -1.42 -12.91
CA ASP A 11 7.44 -2.71 -13.30
C ASP A 11 7.77 -3.86 -12.33
N ALA A 12 8.38 -3.61 -11.17
CA ALA A 12 8.55 -4.66 -10.15
C ALA A 12 7.19 -5.30 -9.73
N ASN A 13 6.10 -4.54 -9.85
CA ASN A 13 4.72 -5.01 -9.62
C ASN A 13 3.99 -5.48 -10.90
N ALA A 14 4.57 -5.30 -12.09
CA ALA A 14 3.91 -5.59 -13.36
C ALA A 14 3.51 -7.06 -13.53
N HIS A 15 4.21 -7.97 -12.86
CA HIS A 15 3.98 -9.41 -12.94
C HIS A 15 3.20 -9.99 -11.75
N ILE A 16 2.82 -9.16 -10.77
CA ILE A 16 2.15 -9.63 -9.55
C ILE A 16 0.64 -9.52 -9.72
N SER A 17 -0.06 -10.65 -9.57
CA SER A 17 -1.52 -10.71 -9.66
C SER A 17 -2.20 -10.03 -8.47
N ALA A 18 -3.28 -9.27 -8.73
CA ALA A 18 -4.10 -8.66 -7.68
C ALA A 18 -4.80 -9.70 -6.79
N ALA A 19 -4.96 -10.93 -7.28
CA ALA A 19 -5.57 -12.04 -6.52
C ALA A 19 -4.82 -12.37 -5.23
N ILE A 20 -3.58 -11.89 -5.07
CA ILE A 20 -2.83 -11.98 -3.81
C ILE A 20 -3.47 -11.11 -2.72
N LEU A 21 -3.96 -9.93 -3.08
CA LEU A 21 -4.48 -8.96 -2.12
C LEU A 21 -5.98 -9.17 -1.84
N PHE A 22 -6.71 -9.65 -2.83
CA PHE A 22 -8.17 -9.72 -2.83
C PHE A 22 -8.68 -11.14 -2.72
N THR A 23 -9.73 -11.34 -1.93
CA THR A 23 -10.54 -12.56 -2.00
C THR A 23 -11.19 -12.70 -3.40
N ALA A 24 -11.67 -13.90 -3.75
CA ALA A 24 -12.31 -14.12 -5.05
C ALA A 24 -13.51 -13.17 -5.30
N ARG A 25 -14.27 -12.83 -4.25
CA ARG A 25 -15.36 -11.85 -4.30
C ARG A 25 -14.81 -10.43 -4.52
N GLU A 26 -13.85 -10.01 -3.70
CA GLU A 26 -13.23 -8.68 -3.83
C GLU A 26 -12.56 -8.48 -5.19
N MET A 27 -11.97 -9.54 -5.77
CA MET A 27 -11.34 -9.50 -7.09
C MET A 27 -12.35 -9.21 -8.19
N LYS A 28 -13.56 -9.77 -8.13
CA LYS A 28 -14.65 -9.46 -9.09
C LYS A 28 -15.05 -7.99 -8.99
N ASP A 29 -15.14 -7.46 -7.78
CA ASP A 29 -15.46 -6.05 -7.52
C ASP A 29 -14.33 -5.12 -7.96
N TYR A 30 -13.07 -5.49 -7.72
CA TYR A 30 -11.90 -4.75 -8.18
C TYR A 30 -11.84 -4.67 -9.70
N LEU A 31 -12.06 -5.79 -10.41
CA LEU A 31 -12.16 -5.81 -11.87
C LEU A 31 -13.38 -5.05 -12.41
N ARG A 32 -14.45 -4.90 -11.61
CA ARG A 32 -15.59 -4.04 -11.95
C ARG A 32 -15.23 -2.58 -11.81
N TRP A 33 -14.60 -2.19 -10.70
CA TRP A 33 -14.08 -0.84 -10.47
C TRP A 33 -13.11 -0.42 -11.59
N GLN A 34 -12.13 -1.27 -11.94
CA GLN A 34 -11.19 -0.99 -13.03
C GLN A 34 -11.89 -0.72 -14.38
N ARG A 35 -13.02 -1.39 -14.67
CA ARG A 35 -13.80 -1.16 -15.90
C ARG A 35 -14.59 0.15 -15.90
N GLN A 36 -14.86 0.72 -14.73
CA GLN A 36 -15.58 1.98 -14.58
C GLN A 36 -14.66 3.20 -14.65
N LEU A 37 -13.34 2.99 -14.56
CA LEU A 37 -12.37 4.08 -14.67
C LEU A 37 -12.36 4.67 -16.10
N PRO A 38 -12.18 5.99 -16.24
CA PRO A 38 -12.13 6.64 -17.54
C PRO A 38 -11.06 6.02 -18.46
N PRO A 39 -11.31 5.88 -19.78
CA PRO A 39 -10.31 5.37 -20.72
C PRO A 39 -9.03 6.21 -20.79
N SER A 40 -9.13 7.50 -20.43
CA SER A 40 -8.01 8.43 -20.34
C SER A 40 -7.05 8.11 -19.19
N SER A 41 -7.48 7.33 -18.21
CA SER A 41 -6.57 6.71 -17.26
C SER A 41 -5.76 5.66 -18.02
N ARG A 42 -4.59 6.07 -18.53
CA ARG A 42 -3.62 5.28 -19.31
C ARG A 42 -3.30 3.90 -18.69
N PHE A 43 -3.69 3.68 -17.44
CA PHE A 43 -3.47 2.49 -16.65
C PHE A 43 -4.48 1.36 -16.89
N VAL A 44 -5.69 1.62 -17.41
CA VAL A 44 -6.81 0.67 -17.30
C VAL A 44 -6.64 -0.61 -18.12
N LEU A 45 -6.03 -0.54 -19.31
CA LEU A 45 -5.94 -1.71 -20.19
C LEU A 45 -4.73 -2.60 -19.89
N LEU A 46 -3.56 -2.03 -19.61
CA LEU A 46 -2.33 -2.79 -19.39
C LEU A 46 -2.24 -3.40 -17.99
N HIS A 47 -2.93 -2.81 -17.00
CA HIS A 47 -2.83 -3.21 -15.60
C HIS A 47 -4.07 -3.93 -15.06
N ARG A 48 -4.95 -4.42 -15.94
CA ARG A 48 -6.15 -5.14 -15.52
C ARG A 48 -5.77 -6.43 -14.76
N GLY A 49 -6.29 -6.57 -13.55
CA GLY A 49 -6.00 -7.72 -12.67
C GLY A 49 -4.59 -7.74 -12.07
N ARG A 50 -3.77 -6.70 -12.26
CA ARG A 50 -2.46 -6.55 -11.60
C ARG A 50 -2.62 -5.96 -10.21
N LEU A 51 -1.65 -6.22 -9.34
CA LEU A 51 -1.60 -5.68 -7.99
C LEU A 51 -1.74 -4.14 -8.01
N PRO A 52 -2.73 -3.56 -7.30
CA PRO A 52 -2.87 -2.12 -7.23
C PRO A 52 -1.68 -1.50 -6.47
N ASN A 53 -1.33 -0.27 -6.82
CA ASN A 53 -0.52 0.55 -5.92
C ASN A 53 -1.37 1.05 -4.73
N ALA A 54 -0.73 1.69 -3.74
CA ALA A 54 -1.42 2.16 -2.54
C ALA A 54 -2.56 3.15 -2.84
N GLU A 55 -2.37 4.07 -3.81
CA GLU A 55 -3.38 5.05 -4.20
C GLU A 55 -4.59 4.38 -4.86
N GLN A 56 -4.35 3.46 -5.80
CA GLN A 56 -5.39 2.66 -6.46
C GLN A 56 -6.15 1.79 -5.47
N TYR A 57 -5.44 1.18 -4.51
CA TYR A 57 -6.09 0.41 -3.44
C TYR A 57 -7.00 1.32 -2.61
N HIS A 58 -6.54 2.53 -2.28
CA HIS A 58 -7.34 3.51 -1.55
C HIS A 58 -8.59 3.95 -2.34
N GLU A 59 -8.45 4.30 -3.61
CA GLU A 59 -9.57 4.65 -4.48
C GLU A 59 -10.60 3.51 -4.59
N TYR A 60 -10.12 2.27 -4.75
CA TYR A 60 -10.97 1.08 -4.75
C TYR A 60 -11.73 0.91 -3.43
N THR A 61 -11.07 1.10 -2.27
CA THR A 61 -11.73 1.00 -0.96
C THR A 61 -12.82 2.05 -0.80
N ASN A 62 -12.56 3.29 -1.21
CA ASN A 62 -13.55 4.37 -1.15
C ASN A 62 -14.74 4.08 -2.08
N TRP A 63 -14.49 3.60 -3.30
CA TRP A 63 -15.54 3.19 -4.23
C TRP A 63 -16.42 2.06 -3.66
N ARG A 64 -15.80 1.08 -3.00
CA ARG A 64 -16.52 -0.05 -2.38
C ARG A 64 -17.38 0.43 -1.21
N GLU A 65 -16.85 1.31 -0.37
CA GLU A 65 -17.58 1.90 0.76
C GLU A 65 -18.76 2.77 0.29
N ALA A 66 -18.57 3.56 -0.77
CA ALA A 66 -19.65 4.34 -1.38
C ALA A 66 -20.79 3.44 -1.87
N ARG A 67 -20.47 2.37 -2.60
CA ARG A 67 -21.48 1.37 -3.02
C ARG A 67 -22.17 0.67 -1.86
N ALA A 68 -21.47 0.41 -0.77
CA ALA A 68 -22.06 -0.21 0.41
C ALA A 68 -23.09 0.71 1.06
N LYS A 69 -22.80 2.02 1.13
CA LYS A 69 -23.75 3.03 1.62
C LYS A 69 -24.96 3.17 0.70
N GLU A 70 -24.75 3.22 -0.62
CA GLU A 70 -25.84 3.24 -1.60
C GLU A 70 -26.76 2.02 -1.47
N ALA A 71 -26.20 0.84 -1.20
CA ALA A 71 -26.98 -0.39 -1.03
C ALA A 71 -27.80 -0.40 0.27
N ASP A 72 -27.29 0.22 1.34
CA ASP A 72 -27.97 0.34 2.63
C ASP A 72 -29.10 1.39 2.58
N GLU A 73 -28.88 2.49 1.85
CA GLU A 73 -29.92 3.49 1.56
C GLU A 73 -31.00 2.95 0.61
N PHE A 74 -30.64 1.99 -0.24
CA PHE A 74 -31.58 1.28 -1.12
C PHE A 74 -32.24 0.07 -0.45
N ILE A 75 -32.28 0.00 0.89
CA ILE A 75 -33.33 -0.80 1.53
C ILE A 75 -34.66 -0.16 1.11
N PRO A 76 -35.51 -0.84 0.33
CA PRO A 76 -36.77 -0.27 -0.09
C PRO A 76 -37.58 -0.02 1.17
N ASN A 77 -37.69 1.25 1.55
CA ASN A 77 -38.76 1.72 2.40
C ASN A 77 -40.04 1.55 1.57
N ALA A 78 -40.53 0.31 1.51
CA ALA A 78 -41.54 -0.19 0.59
C ALA A 78 -42.91 0.52 0.74
N GLY A 79 -43.02 1.49 1.66
CA GLY A 79 -44.21 2.32 1.87
C GLY A 79 -44.13 3.77 1.38
N LEU A 80 -42.99 4.28 0.89
CA LEU A 80 -42.84 5.74 0.63
C LEU A 80 -42.54 6.14 -0.83
N TRP A 81 -42.37 5.18 -1.74
CA TRP A 81 -41.98 5.43 -3.14
C TRP A 81 -43.09 5.98 -4.07
N ILE A 82 -44.30 6.29 -3.55
CA ILE A 82 -45.38 6.87 -4.38
C ILE A 82 -45.39 8.41 -4.37
N ASN A 83 -44.78 9.07 -3.39
CA ASN A 83 -44.94 10.53 -3.22
C ASN A 83 -43.74 11.41 -3.62
N GLN A 84 -42.64 10.86 -4.11
CA GLN A 84 -41.40 11.63 -4.36
C GLN A 84 -41.11 11.91 -5.84
N CYS A 85 -42.08 11.79 -6.76
CA CYS A 85 -41.88 12.09 -8.19
C CYS A 85 -42.36 13.50 -8.63
N SER A 86 -42.55 14.45 -7.71
CA SER A 86 -43.18 15.75 -8.06
C SER A 86 -42.41 17.01 -7.65
N SER A 87 -41.22 16.91 -7.05
CA SER A 87 -40.55 18.07 -6.42
C SER A 87 -39.42 18.71 -7.26
N ASP A 88 -38.78 17.98 -8.17
CA ASP A 88 -37.42 18.37 -8.62
C ASP A 88 -37.36 19.29 -9.84
N TYR A 89 -38.48 19.88 -10.26
CA TYR A 89 -38.50 20.82 -11.40
C TYR A 89 -38.20 22.28 -11.02
N ALA A 90 -38.02 22.64 -9.75
CA ALA A 90 -37.97 24.04 -9.32
C ALA A 90 -36.58 24.63 -8.98
N SER A 91 -35.50 23.84 -8.93
CA SER A 91 -34.21 24.33 -8.37
C SER A 91 -33.03 24.37 -9.34
N SER A 92 -33.28 24.50 -10.65
CA SER A 92 -32.22 24.82 -11.62
C SER A 92 -31.97 26.34 -11.65
N THR A 93 -31.23 26.83 -10.64
CA THR A 93 -30.70 28.20 -10.65
C THR A 93 -29.21 28.18 -10.97
N ARG A 94 -28.93 28.38 -12.26
CA ARG A 94 -27.78 29.12 -12.83
C ARG A 94 -26.38 28.76 -12.31
N ASP A 95 -25.78 27.77 -12.96
CA ASP A 95 -24.32 27.74 -13.16
C ASP A 95 -23.91 28.90 -14.07
N GLY A 96 -23.45 29.98 -13.44
CA GLY A 96 -22.75 31.06 -14.10
C GLY A 96 -21.38 30.57 -14.56
N SER A 97 -21.31 30.16 -15.83
CA SER A 97 -20.06 29.96 -16.56
C SER A 97 -19.29 31.29 -16.64
N SER A 98 -18.46 31.55 -15.63
CA SER A 98 -17.51 32.64 -15.62
C SER A 98 -16.24 32.20 -16.35
N THR A 99 -16.25 32.36 -17.67
CA THR A 99 -15.05 32.41 -18.49
C THR A 99 -14.36 33.77 -18.25
N SER A 100 -13.63 33.90 -17.14
CA SER A 100 -12.75 35.05 -16.90
C SER A 100 -11.29 34.60 -16.96
N GLU A 101 -10.64 34.97 -18.06
CA GLU A 101 -9.20 34.94 -18.24
C GLU A 101 -8.54 35.99 -17.33
N GLU A 102 -8.43 35.73 -16.03
CA GLU A 102 -7.72 36.63 -15.11
C GLU A 102 -6.28 36.16 -14.87
N LYS A 103 -5.37 36.79 -15.63
CA LYS A 103 -3.96 36.96 -15.29
C LYS A 103 -3.87 37.78 -14.00
N GLY A 104 -3.92 37.10 -12.86
CA GLY A 104 -3.55 37.65 -11.56
C GLY A 104 -3.13 36.48 -10.68
N SER A 105 -1.84 36.39 -10.36
CA SER A 105 -1.31 35.36 -9.45
C SER A 105 -1.74 35.68 -8.02
N ASP A 106 -3.04 35.68 -7.77
CA ASP A 106 -3.56 35.73 -6.42
C ASP A 106 -3.25 34.38 -5.77
N GLY A 107 -2.81 34.42 -4.51
CA GLY A 107 -2.33 33.28 -3.74
C GLY A 107 -3.45 32.33 -3.34
N GLY A 108 -4.27 31.92 -4.30
CA GLY A 108 -5.44 31.09 -4.13
C GLY A 108 -5.11 29.82 -3.36
N VAL A 109 -5.98 29.51 -2.42
CA VAL A 109 -5.93 28.30 -1.61
C VAL A 109 -5.94 27.09 -2.54
N ARG A 110 -4.84 26.32 -2.52
CA ARG A 110 -4.71 25.12 -3.35
C ARG A 110 -5.41 23.95 -2.68
N THR A 111 -6.13 23.14 -3.45
CA THR A 111 -6.81 21.94 -2.94
C THR A 111 -6.41 20.71 -3.76
N ALA A 112 -6.33 19.56 -3.11
CA ALA A 112 -6.09 18.28 -3.78
C ALA A 112 -7.31 17.82 -4.57
N ARG A 113 -7.11 17.23 -5.76
CA ARG A 113 -8.21 16.93 -6.68
C ARG A 113 -9.14 15.83 -6.18
N SER A 114 -8.60 14.76 -5.60
CA SER A 114 -9.36 13.61 -5.10
C SER A 114 -9.96 13.85 -3.72
N CYS A 115 -9.15 14.24 -2.74
CA CYS A 115 -9.57 14.35 -1.34
C CYS A 115 -10.06 15.74 -0.93
N LYS A 116 -9.97 16.75 -1.82
CA LYS A 116 -10.41 18.15 -1.60
C LYS A 116 -9.79 18.90 -0.42
N HIS A 117 -8.86 18.28 0.31
CA HIS A 117 -8.11 18.93 1.37
C HIS A 117 -7.28 20.11 0.84
N VAL A 118 -7.24 21.17 1.65
CA VAL A 118 -6.39 22.34 1.42
C VAL A 118 -4.93 21.94 1.56
N LEU A 119 -4.09 22.34 0.61
CA LEU A 119 -2.67 22.03 0.54
C LEU A 119 -1.83 23.19 1.06
N HIS A 120 -0.63 22.87 1.55
CA HIS A 120 0.35 23.87 1.94
C HIS A 120 0.79 24.70 0.71
N PRO A 121 1.05 26.02 0.83
CA PRO A 121 1.45 26.86 -0.30
C PRO A 121 2.71 26.40 -1.04
N THR A 122 3.63 25.74 -0.32
CA THR A 122 4.89 25.20 -0.89
C THR A 122 4.72 23.86 -1.58
N THR A 123 3.57 23.18 -1.46
CA THR A 123 3.37 21.88 -2.09
C THR A 123 3.59 22.04 -3.60
N ALA A 124 4.57 21.31 -4.13
CA ALA A 124 4.97 21.39 -5.53
C ALA A 124 3.76 21.06 -6.42
N TYR A 125 3.35 22.02 -7.24
CA TYR A 125 2.20 21.90 -8.12
C TYR A 125 2.71 21.71 -9.54
N ASP A 126 2.49 20.53 -10.11
CA ASP A 126 2.59 20.38 -11.57
C ASP A 126 1.42 21.16 -12.17
N SER A 127 1.70 22.32 -12.77
CA SER A 127 0.70 23.21 -13.36
C SER A 127 -0.27 22.50 -14.30
N LYS A 128 0.14 21.38 -14.91
CA LYS A 128 -0.70 20.64 -15.87
C LYS A 128 -1.59 19.59 -15.25
N ARG A 129 -1.19 18.98 -14.14
CA ARG A 129 -1.89 17.82 -13.54
C ARG A 129 -2.54 18.14 -12.20
N GLY A 130 -1.98 19.11 -11.49
CA GLY A 130 -2.27 19.35 -10.09
C GLY A 130 -1.85 18.19 -9.19
N VAL A 131 -2.15 18.32 -7.90
CA VAL A 131 -1.90 17.29 -6.90
C VAL A 131 -3.16 16.45 -6.76
N GLU A 132 -3.07 15.16 -7.12
CA GLU A 132 -4.23 14.27 -7.04
C GLU A 132 -4.66 14.03 -5.59
N MET A 133 -3.71 13.74 -4.69
CA MET A 133 -3.97 13.40 -3.29
C MET A 133 -3.08 14.22 -2.35
N CYS A 134 -3.62 14.70 -1.22
CA CYS A 134 -2.82 15.45 -0.26
C CYS A 134 -1.82 14.54 0.49
N PRO A 135 -0.70 15.09 1.01
CA PRO A 135 0.32 14.31 1.71
C PRO A 135 -0.23 13.38 2.81
N CYS A 136 -1.18 13.86 3.60
CA CYS A 136 -1.79 13.10 4.69
C CYS A 136 -2.63 11.91 4.19
N CYS A 137 -3.40 12.11 3.12
CA CYS A 137 -4.18 11.03 2.49
C CYS A 137 -3.25 10.01 1.82
N THR A 138 -2.15 10.45 1.19
CA THR A 138 -1.14 9.56 0.61
C THR A 138 -0.53 8.65 1.68
N VAL A 139 -0.08 9.20 2.82
CA VAL A 139 0.44 8.38 3.93
C VAL A 139 -0.63 7.41 4.45
N THR A 140 -1.86 7.88 4.62
CA THR A 140 -2.99 7.02 5.07
C THR A 140 -3.26 5.87 4.11
N ALA A 141 -3.23 6.14 2.80
CA ALA A 141 -3.40 5.13 1.76
C ALA A 141 -2.30 4.07 1.83
N HIS A 142 -1.04 4.50 1.99
CA HIS A 142 0.09 3.60 2.14
C HIS A 142 0.03 2.75 3.41
N LEU A 143 -0.33 3.34 4.56
CA LEU A 143 -0.50 2.60 5.80
C LEU A 143 -1.56 1.51 5.66
N LYS A 144 -2.76 1.85 5.19
CA LYS A 144 -3.84 0.87 4.93
C LYS A 144 -3.41 -0.24 3.96
N TYR A 145 -2.68 0.13 2.91
CA TYR A 145 -2.17 -0.81 1.92
C TYR A 145 -1.13 -1.78 2.53
N MET A 146 -0.21 -1.25 3.34
CA MET A 146 0.79 -2.06 4.04
C MET A 146 0.18 -2.97 5.10
N ASP A 147 -0.83 -2.51 5.84
CA ASP A 147 -1.56 -3.32 6.81
C ASP A 147 -2.25 -4.50 6.12
N ARG A 148 -2.87 -4.24 4.95
CA ARG A 148 -3.49 -5.31 4.15
C ARG A 148 -2.45 -6.31 3.65
N LEU A 149 -1.34 -5.85 3.09
CA LEU A 149 -0.26 -6.75 2.62
C LEU A 149 0.34 -7.58 3.76
N THR A 150 0.51 -6.97 4.94
CA THR A 150 1.03 -7.64 6.14
C THR A 150 0.04 -8.71 6.61
N SER A 151 -1.26 -8.39 6.65
CA SER A 151 -2.32 -9.36 6.99
C SER A 151 -2.33 -10.55 6.04
N VAL A 152 -2.18 -10.32 4.73
CA VAL A 152 -2.11 -11.40 3.74
C VAL A 152 -0.84 -12.24 3.94
N LEU A 153 0.30 -11.60 4.21
CA LEU A 153 1.57 -12.29 4.47
C LEU A 153 1.49 -13.17 5.71
N ASP A 154 0.85 -12.68 6.78
CA ASP A 154 0.64 -13.42 8.03
C ASP A 154 -0.33 -14.59 7.84
N ASN A 155 -1.37 -14.43 7.02
CA ASN A 155 -2.28 -15.52 6.69
C ASN A 155 -1.64 -16.58 5.76
N CYS A 156 -0.54 -16.25 5.08
CA CYS A 156 0.24 -17.20 4.28
C CYS A 156 1.23 -18.03 5.12
N GLN A 157 1.22 -17.91 6.46
CA GLN A 157 2.14 -18.64 7.34
C GLN A 157 1.89 -20.16 7.31
N GLY A 158 2.55 -20.83 6.36
CA GLY A 158 3.11 -22.16 6.57
C GLY A 158 4.42 -22.04 7.38
N SER A 159 4.92 -23.16 7.90
CA SER A 159 6.23 -23.21 8.57
C SER A 159 7.29 -22.47 7.73
N PRO A 160 8.12 -21.59 8.32
CA PRO A 160 9.17 -20.87 7.58
C PRO A 160 10.18 -21.80 6.89
N TYR A 161 10.19 -23.09 7.23
CA TYR A 161 11.03 -24.12 6.62
C TYR A 161 10.35 -24.83 5.43
N ASP A 162 9.06 -24.59 5.18
CA ASP A 162 8.27 -25.22 4.12
C ASP A 162 8.04 -24.27 2.93
N GLU A 163 9.04 -23.46 2.57
CA GLU A 163 8.96 -22.55 1.41
C GLU A 163 8.67 -23.27 0.10
N ALA A 164 9.09 -24.54 -0.01
CA ALA A 164 8.79 -25.39 -1.16
C ALA A 164 7.29 -25.75 -1.27
N LYS A 165 6.54 -25.70 -0.18
CA LYS A 165 5.12 -26.12 -0.16
C LYS A 165 4.15 -24.94 -0.30
N SER A 166 4.47 -23.76 0.22
CA SER A 166 3.58 -22.59 0.11
C SER A 166 3.92 -21.76 -1.13
N GLY A 167 3.54 -22.24 -2.33
CA GLY A 167 3.78 -21.52 -3.59
C GLY A 167 3.24 -20.07 -3.61
N ALA A 168 2.30 -19.73 -2.73
CA ALA A 168 1.72 -18.39 -2.57
C ALA A 168 2.59 -17.40 -1.77
N ARG A 169 3.42 -17.85 -0.82
CA ARG A 169 4.18 -16.96 0.08
C ARG A 169 5.21 -16.12 -0.66
N GLY A 170 5.88 -16.69 -1.67
CA GLY A 170 6.89 -15.98 -2.47
C GLY A 170 6.34 -14.73 -3.18
N PRO A 171 5.25 -14.85 -3.98
CA PRO A 171 4.58 -13.70 -4.58
C PRO A 171 4.11 -12.65 -3.56
N VAL A 172 3.52 -13.07 -2.44
CA VAL A 172 3.06 -12.14 -1.38
C VAL A 172 4.23 -11.38 -0.76
N ALA A 173 5.33 -12.06 -0.44
CA ALA A 173 6.53 -11.43 0.12
C ALA A 173 7.20 -10.48 -0.88
N ARG A 174 7.12 -10.74 -2.19
CA ARG A 174 7.56 -9.79 -3.22
C ARG A 174 6.66 -8.55 -3.24
N ALA A 175 5.34 -8.73 -3.24
CA ALA A 175 4.37 -7.63 -3.18
C ALA A 175 4.57 -6.75 -1.94
N TRP A 176 4.76 -7.36 -0.77
CA TRP A 176 5.01 -6.66 0.49
C TRP A 176 6.30 -5.83 0.44
N ARG A 177 7.41 -6.41 -0.06
CA ARG A 177 8.67 -5.67 -0.22
C ARG A 177 8.55 -4.52 -1.20
N ALA A 178 7.84 -4.71 -2.32
CA ALA A 178 7.60 -3.66 -3.29
C ALA A 178 6.75 -2.52 -2.71
N GLY A 179 5.68 -2.85 -1.98
CA GLY A 179 4.86 -1.87 -1.26
C GLY A 179 5.67 -1.08 -0.22
N LYS A 180 6.52 -1.76 0.55
CA LYS A 180 7.42 -1.14 1.54
C LYS A 180 8.40 -0.18 0.87
N LEU A 181 9.04 -0.59 -0.22
CA LEU A 181 9.98 0.25 -0.96
C LEU A 181 9.26 1.48 -1.55
N GLN A 182 8.08 1.29 -2.14
CA GLN A 182 7.28 2.41 -2.65
C GLN A 182 6.93 3.41 -1.54
N PHE A 183 6.54 2.91 -0.37
CA PHE A 183 6.21 3.77 0.76
C PHE A 183 7.44 4.51 1.30
N ALA A 184 8.59 3.85 1.41
CA ALA A 184 9.85 4.48 1.82
C ALA A 184 10.23 5.64 0.87
N ASN A 185 10.09 5.45 -0.44
CA ASN A 185 10.33 6.51 -1.42
C ASN A 185 9.36 7.69 -1.28
N VAL A 186 8.12 7.43 -0.88
CA VAL A 186 7.13 8.48 -0.60
C VAL A 186 7.50 9.25 0.67
N LEU A 187 7.90 8.55 1.74
CA LEU A 187 8.34 9.18 2.99
C LEU A 187 9.56 10.07 2.76
N GLN A 188 10.55 9.61 1.99
CA GLN A 188 11.71 10.44 1.63
C GLN A 188 11.30 11.75 0.95
N LYS A 189 10.38 11.69 -0.03
CA LYS A 189 9.87 12.89 -0.71
C LYS A 189 9.12 13.82 0.24
N LEU A 190 8.44 13.27 1.24
CA LEU A 190 7.76 14.05 2.26
C LEU A 190 8.73 14.70 3.24
N GLU A 191 9.85 14.06 3.56
CA GLU A 191 10.94 14.65 4.35
C GLU A 191 11.53 15.86 3.63
N GLU A 192 11.90 15.70 2.35
CA GLU A 192 12.38 16.80 1.51
C GLU A 192 11.36 17.95 1.42
N ALA A 193 10.07 17.63 1.25
CA ALA A 193 9.01 18.63 1.22
C ALA A 193 8.81 19.32 2.58
N ALA A 194 8.94 18.60 3.70
CA ALA A 194 8.82 19.15 5.05
C ALA A 194 9.96 20.12 5.38
N GLU A 195 11.18 19.89 4.89
CA GLU A 195 12.28 20.85 5.00
C GLU A 195 11.97 22.17 4.28
N VAL A 196 11.38 22.09 3.08
CA VAL A 196 10.94 23.27 2.32
C VAL A 196 9.80 23.99 3.03
N GLU A 197 8.83 23.26 3.61
CA GLU A 197 7.77 23.82 4.43
C GLU A 197 8.33 24.57 5.65
N ALA A 198 9.30 24.00 6.36
CA ALA A 198 9.93 24.61 7.51
C ALA A 198 10.67 25.91 7.13
N ALA A 199 11.42 25.90 6.03
CA ALA A 199 12.09 27.10 5.52
C ALA A 199 11.07 28.20 5.14
N TRP A 200 9.96 27.83 4.52
CA TRP A 200 8.89 28.77 4.17
C TRP A 200 8.18 29.34 5.40
N GLN A 201 7.90 28.51 6.42
CA GLN A 201 7.29 28.96 7.67
C GLN A 201 8.20 29.93 8.43
N ALA A 202 9.51 29.68 8.45
CA ALA A 202 10.49 30.60 9.03
C ALA A 202 10.51 31.96 8.33
N ALA A 203 10.32 31.98 7.01
CA ALA A 203 10.22 33.22 6.23
C ALA A 203 8.85 33.92 6.33
N ASN A 204 7.79 33.20 6.73
CA ASN A 204 6.41 33.70 6.76
C ASN A 204 5.74 33.48 8.14
N PRO A 205 6.31 33.99 9.25
CA PRO A 205 5.82 33.70 10.60
C PRO A 205 4.42 34.24 10.90
N CYS A 206 3.93 35.21 10.11
CA CYS A 206 2.60 35.80 10.29
C CYS A 206 1.48 35.04 9.56
N VAL A 207 1.80 34.05 8.71
CA VAL A 207 0.77 33.34 7.94
C VAL A 207 0.25 32.16 8.77
N CYS A 208 -1.02 32.26 9.17
CA CYS A 208 -1.71 31.15 9.84
C CYS A 208 -2.13 30.10 8.79
N LEU A 209 -1.53 28.93 8.84
CA LEU A 209 -1.74 27.83 7.89
C LEU A 209 -3.00 26.99 8.17
N GLY A 210 -3.78 27.30 9.22
CA GLY A 210 -5.04 26.64 9.54
C GLY A 210 -5.01 25.11 9.41
N ASP A 211 -6.05 24.55 8.77
CA ASP A 211 -6.20 23.11 8.50
C ASP A 211 -5.53 22.65 7.19
N THR A 212 -4.43 23.29 6.78
CA THR A 212 -3.66 22.81 5.62
C THR A 212 -3.09 21.42 5.87
N MET A 213 -3.15 20.57 4.84
CA MET A 213 -2.52 19.25 4.82
C MET A 213 -1.10 19.40 4.28
N SER A 214 -0.15 19.44 5.20
CA SER A 214 1.28 19.61 4.94
C SER A 214 2.04 18.27 4.96
N ALA A 215 3.23 18.25 4.36
CA ALA A 215 4.14 17.11 4.43
C ALA A 215 4.62 16.85 5.87
N SER A 216 4.90 17.92 6.63
CA SER A 216 5.24 17.84 8.05
C SER A 216 4.16 17.14 8.88
N ARG A 217 2.89 17.45 8.61
CA ARG A 217 1.74 16.78 9.25
C ARG A 217 1.65 15.31 8.85
N ALA A 218 1.89 14.99 7.58
CA ALA A 218 1.88 13.62 7.09
C ALA A 218 2.97 12.74 7.73
N LEU A 219 4.18 13.28 7.89
CA LEU A 219 5.28 12.59 8.61
C LEU A 219 4.95 12.36 10.08
N LYS A 220 4.34 13.36 10.74
CA LYS A 220 3.88 13.19 12.12
C LYS A 220 2.86 12.06 12.24
N MET A 221 1.88 12.00 11.33
CA MET A 221 0.90 10.90 11.29
C MET A 221 1.56 9.52 11.14
N TYR A 222 2.57 9.41 10.28
CA TYR A 222 3.35 8.18 10.13
C TYR A 222 4.11 7.81 11.41
N CYS A 223 4.83 8.76 12.01
CA CYS A 223 5.56 8.52 13.27
C CYS A 223 4.62 8.08 14.39
N ASP A 224 3.44 8.69 14.49
CA ASP A 224 2.44 8.36 15.50
C ASP A 224 1.85 6.96 15.25
N SER A 225 1.62 6.55 14.00
CA SER A 225 1.12 5.20 13.68
C SER A 225 2.14 4.10 13.98
N VAL A 226 3.43 4.35 13.69
CA VAL A 226 4.51 3.42 14.02
C VAL A 226 4.62 3.25 15.54
N LYS A 227 4.61 4.34 16.31
CA LYS A 227 4.65 4.30 17.78
C LYS A 227 3.44 3.61 18.41
N ALA A 228 2.26 3.75 17.79
CA ALA A 228 1.03 3.14 18.27
C ALA A 228 0.98 1.62 18.05
N SER A 229 1.79 1.07 17.13
CA SER A 229 1.80 -0.36 16.83
C SER A 229 2.52 -1.14 17.95
N PRO A 230 1.79 -1.92 18.78
CA PRO A 230 2.38 -2.61 19.92
C PRO A 230 3.36 -3.72 19.51
N SER A 231 3.31 -4.18 18.26
CA SER A 231 4.16 -5.25 17.74
C SER A 231 5.64 -4.89 17.67
N GLU A 232 6.01 -3.61 17.61
CA GLU A 232 7.43 -3.22 17.63
C GLU A 232 8.08 -3.36 19.01
N THR A 233 7.30 -3.26 20.11
CA THR A 233 7.87 -3.48 21.45
C THR A 233 8.27 -4.93 21.72
N GLN A 234 7.79 -5.89 20.93
CA GLN A 234 8.20 -7.31 21.03
C GLN A 234 9.35 -7.68 20.08
N PHE A 235 9.63 -6.88 19.05
CA PHE A 235 10.85 -6.99 18.25
C PHE A 235 12.04 -6.21 18.82
N ASN A 236 11.94 -5.74 20.07
CA ASN A 236 12.99 -6.06 21.03
C ASN A 236 13.09 -7.59 21.14
N ARG A 237 13.53 -8.21 20.03
CA ARG A 237 14.37 -9.39 20.08
C ARG A 237 15.29 -9.05 21.22
N SER A 238 15.25 -9.87 22.25
CA SER A 238 16.35 -9.98 23.16
C SER A 238 17.57 -10.40 22.31
N CYS A 239 18.10 -9.48 21.49
CA CYS A 239 19.48 -9.10 21.51
C CYS A 239 19.77 -8.88 22.99
N LYS A 240 19.90 -9.98 23.75
CA LYS A 240 20.71 -10.02 24.96
C LYS A 240 21.91 -9.23 24.51
N ASN A 241 22.10 -8.02 25.03
CA ASN A 241 23.19 -7.16 24.61
C ASN A 241 24.42 -8.06 24.63
N LYS A 242 24.82 -8.56 23.45
CA LYS A 242 25.94 -9.49 23.35
C LYS A 242 27.09 -8.51 23.46
N ARG A 243 27.35 -8.13 24.70
CA ARG A 243 28.43 -7.25 25.07
C ARG A 243 29.64 -8.12 24.82
N VAL A 244 30.28 -7.89 23.68
CA VAL A 244 31.58 -8.49 23.37
C VAL A 244 32.53 -7.89 24.40
N SER A 245 32.70 -8.59 25.52
CA SER A 245 33.71 -8.29 26.51
C SER A 245 34.92 -9.13 26.20
N PHE A 246 36.07 -8.48 26.00
CA PHE A 246 37.34 -9.18 25.94
C PHE A 246 37.72 -9.60 27.37
N GLY A 247 38.17 -10.86 27.53
CA GLY A 247 38.67 -11.34 28.81
C GLY A 247 39.93 -10.57 29.24
N THR A 248 40.21 -10.50 30.53
CA THR A 248 41.38 -9.80 31.11
C THR A 248 42.73 -10.31 30.61
N GLU A 249 42.74 -11.55 30.13
CA GLU A 249 43.87 -12.28 29.54
C GLU A 249 44.05 -12.01 28.04
N THR A 250 43.09 -11.33 27.41
CA THR A 250 43.19 -10.90 26.01
C THR A 250 44.25 -9.81 25.91
N ARG A 251 45.51 -10.23 25.79
CA ARG A 251 46.63 -9.35 25.50
C ARG A 251 46.55 -8.94 24.05
N PHE A 252 45.96 -7.78 23.80
CA PHE A 252 46.28 -7.04 22.60
C PHE A 252 47.75 -6.64 22.75
N GLU A 253 48.67 -7.39 22.12
CA GLU A 253 49.99 -6.84 21.80
C GLU A 253 49.80 -5.45 21.20
N PRO A 254 50.76 -4.49 21.33
CA PRO A 254 50.64 -3.12 20.81
C PRO A 254 50.04 -3.12 19.42
N GLY A 255 48.72 -3.00 19.42
CA GLY A 255 47.92 -3.50 18.32
C GLY A 255 48.04 -2.51 17.21
N ARG A 256 47.94 -3.01 15.98
CA ARG A 256 47.71 -2.16 14.83
C ARG A 256 46.68 -1.08 15.24
N PRO A 257 46.99 0.23 15.14
CA PRO A 257 46.13 1.27 15.67
C PRO A 257 44.70 1.11 15.16
N GLU A 258 43.69 1.42 15.98
CA GLU A 258 42.27 1.25 15.63
C GLU A 258 41.93 1.87 14.26
N SER A 259 42.60 3.00 13.95
CA SER A 259 42.47 3.68 12.67
C SER A 259 42.78 2.80 11.46
N TYR A 260 43.61 1.76 11.57
CA TYR A 260 43.98 0.88 10.46
C TYR A 260 42.94 -0.20 10.18
N PHE A 261 41.99 -0.45 11.09
CA PHE A 261 40.85 -1.34 10.84
C PHE A 261 39.69 -0.61 10.14
N ARG A 262 39.77 0.71 10.02
CA ARG A 262 38.80 1.51 9.27
C ARG A 262 39.10 1.38 7.77
N ARG A 263 38.09 1.04 6.97
CA ARG A 263 38.20 0.94 5.49
C ARG A 263 38.69 2.21 4.82
N THR A 264 38.54 3.37 5.47
CA THR A 264 39.01 4.68 5.00
C THR A 264 40.50 4.92 5.24
N SER A 265 41.19 4.02 5.96
CA SER A 265 42.62 4.15 6.21
C SER A 265 43.44 3.67 5.03
N VAL A 266 44.48 4.44 4.69
CA VAL A 266 45.46 4.10 3.63
C VAL A 266 46.20 2.80 3.93
N ARG A 267 46.24 2.37 5.19
CA ARG A 267 46.91 1.14 5.63
C ARG A 267 45.94 0.00 5.98
N TYR A 268 44.68 0.11 5.55
CA TYR A 268 43.72 -0.98 5.70
C TYR A 268 44.15 -2.17 4.85
N GLU A 269 44.41 -3.31 5.51
CA GLU A 269 44.65 -4.58 4.83
C GLU A 269 43.44 -5.47 5.12
N PRO A 270 42.63 -5.81 4.10
CA PRO A 270 41.51 -6.70 4.30
C PRO A 270 41.99 -8.06 4.79
N GLY A 271 41.44 -8.51 5.91
CA GLY A 271 41.77 -9.81 6.49
C GLY A 271 41.42 -10.97 5.54
N ARG A 272 41.93 -12.16 5.85
CA ARG A 272 41.72 -13.40 5.08
C ARG A 272 40.25 -13.73 4.77
N TYR A 273 39.32 -13.22 5.58
CA TYR A 273 37.88 -13.43 5.47
C TYR A 273 37.12 -12.24 4.87
N ALA A 274 37.81 -11.17 4.47
CA ALA A 274 37.17 -10.11 3.68
C ALA A 274 36.73 -10.74 2.35
N ASN A 275 35.52 -10.47 1.89
CA ASN A 275 34.99 -11.11 0.68
C ASN A 275 35.73 -10.54 -0.55
N TRP A 276 36.54 -11.37 -1.22
CA TRP A 276 37.23 -11.00 -2.47
C TRP A 276 36.24 -11.19 -3.61
N GLY A 277 35.38 -10.21 -3.84
CA GLY A 277 34.61 -10.18 -5.09
C GLY A 277 35.54 -9.90 -6.28
N ASP A 278 35.35 -10.59 -7.40
CA ASP A 278 36.13 -10.45 -8.64
C ASP A 278 36.11 -9.03 -9.24
N ALA A 279 35.22 -8.15 -8.76
CA ALA A 279 35.08 -6.77 -9.24
C ALA A 279 36.00 -5.74 -8.57
N GLY A 280 36.94 -6.18 -7.72
CA GLY A 280 37.77 -5.27 -6.92
C GLY A 280 36.96 -4.49 -5.88
N TRP A 281 37.66 -3.76 -5.01
CA TRP A 281 37.06 -2.95 -3.95
C TRP A 281 36.32 -1.72 -4.53
N THR A 282 35.21 -1.94 -5.22
CA THR A 282 34.25 -0.87 -5.49
C THR A 282 33.37 -0.76 -4.25
N GLY A 283 33.47 0.36 -3.54
CA GLY A 283 32.83 0.62 -2.23
C GLY A 283 31.30 0.73 -2.26
N HIS A 284 30.62 -0.08 -3.07
CA HIS A 284 29.18 -0.02 -3.31
C HIS A 284 28.41 -1.27 -2.86
N GLY A 285 29.08 -2.24 -2.23
CA GLY A 285 28.45 -3.45 -1.69
C GLY A 285 28.06 -3.32 -0.22
N PHE A 286 27.10 -2.46 0.10
CA PHE A 286 26.34 -2.59 1.36
C PHE A 286 24.86 -2.39 1.07
N ASP A 287 24.28 -3.33 0.32
CA ASP A 287 22.84 -3.58 0.30
C ASP A 287 22.64 -5.00 -0.25
N GLY A 288 22.49 -5.99 0.64
CA GLY A 288 22.14 -7.34 0.21
C GLY A 288 22.45 -8.46 1.20
N ALA A 289 21.47 -8.73 2.07
CA ALA A 289 21.16 -10.06 2.62
C ALA A 289 22.25 -10.80 3.42
N GLU A 290 22.27 -10.57 4.73
CA GLU A 290 22.75 -11.59 5.66
C GLU A 290 21.70 -12.71 5.79
N ASP A 291 21.91 -13.74 4.98
CA ASP A 291 21.38 -15.08 5.19
C ASP A 291 22.11 -15.67 6.42
N CYS A 292 21.56 -15.42 7.62
CA CYS A 292 22.03 -16.00 8.88
C CYS A 292 21.73 -17.51 8.89
N ARG A 293 22.53 -18.31 8.18
CA ARG A 293 22.64 -19.75 8.42
C ARG A 293 23.36 -19.97 9.74
N SER A 294 22.60 -20.01 10.83
CA SER A 294 23.11 -20.59 12.08
C SER A 294 23.25 -22.09 11.90
N ASP A 295 24.51 -22.53 11.80
CA ASP A 295 24.95 -23.92 11.90
C ASP A 295 24.62 -24.45 13.31
N THR A 296 23.40 -24.98 13.49
CA THR A 296 23.03 -25.74 14.69
C THR A 296 23.63 -27.13 14.58
N ARG A 297 24.84 -27.29 15.14
CA ARG A 297 25.34 -28.60 15.53
C ARG A 297 24.41 -29.19 16.58
N HIS A 298 23.86 -30.37 16.24
CA HIS A 298 23.22 -31.29 17.15
C HIS A 298 24.05 -31.47 18.42
N LYS A 299 23.49 -31.03 19.54
CA LYS A 299 23.68 -31.71 20.81
C LYS A 299 22.37 -32.40 21.12
N GLU A 300 22.37 -33.70 20.87
CA GLU A 300 21.50 -34.62 21.58
C GLU A 300 21.87 -34.53 23.07
N ASP A 301 20.85 -34.71 23.91
CA ASP A 301 20.89 -34.99 25.35
C ASP A 301 20.14 -34.00 26.25
N GLU A 302 19.25 -34.63 27.03
CA GLU A 302 18.59 -34.20 28.26
C GLU A 302 17.26 -33.45 28.13
N GLN A 303 16.27 -34.30 27.81
CA GLN A 303 14.93 -34.35 28.35
C GLN A 303 14.86 -33.97 29.86
N GLU A 304 14.43 -32.74 30.18
CA GLU A 304 13.73 -32.45 31.43
C GLU A 304 12.46 -31.63 31.14
N SER A 305 11.32 -32.25 31.44
CA SER A 305 9.99 -31.68 31.31
C SER A 305 9.77 -30.60 32.36
N MET A 306 9.69 -29.33 31.94
CA MET A 306 9.15 -28.27 32.78
C MET A 306 7.74 -27.92 32.31
N THR A 307 6.76 -28.61 32.89
CA THR A 307 5.33 -28.33 32.78
C THR A 307 5.06 -26.95 33.36
N ILE A 308 4.91 -25.94 32.50
CA ILE A 308 4.48 -24.60 32.92
C ILE A 308 2.96 -24.66 33.13
N HIS A 309 2.56 -24.82 34.39
CA HIS A 309 1.19 -24.61 34.85
C HIS A 309 0.82 -23.13 34.66
N TYR A 310 -0.01 -22.83 33.66
CA TYR A 310 -0.68 -21.55 33.54
C TYR A 310 -1.80 -21.48 34.59
N THR A 311 -1.52 -20.87 35.74
CA THR A 311 -2.58 -20.43 36.65
C THR A 311 -3.19 -19.15 36.11
N PHE A 312 -4.35 -19.31 35.46
CA PHE A 312 -5.25 -18.24 35.04
C PHE A 312 -5.69 -17.46 36.29
N GLY A 313 -5.24 -16.21 36.40
CA GLY A 313 -5.64 -15.29 37.47
C GLY A 313 -7.10 -14.90 37.29
N LEU A 314 -7.96 -15.58 38.04
CA LEU A 314 -9.36 -15.23 38.26
C LEU A 314 -9.45 -13.88 39.00
N CYS A 315 -9.81 -12.81 38.29
CA CYS A 315 -10.46 -11.66 38.92
C CYS A 315 -11.90 -12.05 39.28
N LYS A 316 -12.19 -12.07 40.59
CA LYS A 316 -13.53 -12.15 41.18
C LYS A 316 -14.38 -10.98 40.63
N LYS A 317 -15.49 -11.24 39.94
CA LYS A 317 -16.88 -11.35 40.46
C LYS A 317 -17.26 -10.24 41.45
N GLU A 318 -18.04 -9.29 40.97
CA GLU A 318 -19.21 -8.77 41.66
C GLU A 318 -20.41 -8.88 40.72
N ASP A 319 -21.57 -9.09 41.33
CA ASP A 319 -22.72 -9.77 40.78
C ASP A 319 -23.67 -8.82 40.06
N GLN A 320 -24.20 -9.26 38.92
CA GLN A 320 -25.54 -8.82 38.52
C GLN A 320 -26.22 -9.89 37.68
N ASP A 321 -27.19 -10.53 38.34
CA ASP A 321 -28.14 -11.50 37.83
C ASP A 321 -29.09 -10.85 36.81
N GLY A 322 -29.48 -11.59 35.78
CA GLY A 322 -30.60 -11.18 34.93
C GLY A 322 -30.73 -11.94 33.60
N GLU A 323 -31.44 -13.06 33.65
CA GLU A 323 -32.33 -13.63 32.60
C GLU A 323 -31.73 -13.92 31.20
N GLU A 324 -31.46 -15.19 30.89
CA GLU A 324 -32.38 -16.18 30.29
C GLU A 324 -32.76 -15.95 28.81
N LYS A 325 -32.37 -16.96 28.02
CA LYS A 325 -33.03 -17.51 26.82
C LYS A 325 -33.01 -16.70 25.52
N ALA A 326 -32.25 -17.22 24.55
CA ALA A 326 -32.86 -17.93 23.42
C ALA A 326 -31.78 -18.64 22.60
N GLU A 327 -31.89 -19.97 22.54
CA GLU A 327 -31.19 -20.83 21.59
C GLU A 327 -31.74 -20.56 20.18
N ASP A 328 -30.99 -19.84 19.35
CA ASP A 328 -31.31 -19.72 17.92
C ASP A 328 -30.53 -20.78 17.14
N LYS A 329 -31.16 -21.96 17.01
CA LYS A 329 -30.77 -23.03 16.09
C LYS A 329 -30.89 -22.50 14.67
N ARG A 330 -29.77 -22.09 14.07
CA ARG A 330 -29.72 -21.84 12.63
C ARG A 330 -29.51 -23.16 11.90
N GLU A 331 -30.61 -23.60 11.30
CA GLU A 331 -30.71 -24.74 10.43
C GLU A 331 -29.76 -24.59 9.23
N ASP A 332 -29.01 -25.66 9.06
CA ASP A 332 -28.24 -26.06 7.90
C ASP A 332 -29.15 -26.14 6.66
N MET A 333 -29.17 -25.08 5.86
CA MET A 333 -29.81 -25.06 4.55
C MET A 333 -28.75 -25.37 3.50
N GLY A 334 -28.51 -26.68 3.34
CA GLY A 334 -27.92 -27.24 2.13
C GLY A 334 -28.76 -26.81 0.92
N GLN A 335 -28.16 -26.03 0.05
CA GLN A 335 -28.73 -25.73 -1.25
C GLN A 335 -27.77 -26.27 -2.31
N ASP A 336 -28.01 -27.55 -2.63
CA ASP A 336 -27.57 -28.19 -3.87
C ASP A 336 -28.15 -27.39 -5.03
N THR A 337 -27.31 -26.62 -5.71
CA THR A 337 -27.58 -26.17 -7.07
C THR A 337 -26.73 -27.01 -8.00
N ASP A 338 -27.26 -28.18 -8.35
CA ASP A 338 -26.95 -28.87 -9.59
C ASP A 338 -27.09 -27.85 -10.73
N THR A 339 -25.94 -27.32 -11.14
CA THR A 339 -25.86 -26.47 -12.32
C THR A 339 -25.52 -27.41 -13.45
N ASP A 340 -26.57 -27.86 -14.13
CA ASP A 340 -26.48 -28.59 -15.39
C ASP A 340 -25.53 -27.84 -16.32
N LEU A 341 -24.37 -28.46 -16.57
CA LEU A 341 -23.42 -28.08 -17.59
C LEU A 341 -24.04 -28.44 -18.94
N ASP A 342 -24.89 -27.56 -19.45
CA ASP A 342 -25.36 -27.62 -20.82
C ASP A 342 -24.17 -27.52 -21.78
N GLU A 343 -24.03 -28.59 -22.55
CA GLU A 343 -23.10 -28.78 -23.66
C GLU A 343 -23.06 -27.53 -24.55
N ALA A 344 -21.92 -26.83 -24.50
CA ALA A 344 -21.58 -25.82 -25.50
C ALA A 344 -21.32 -26.54 -26.82
N LYS A 345 -22.37 -26.58 -27.66
CA LYS A 345 -22.32 -27.01 -29.04
C LYS A 345 -21.30 -26.19 -29.82
N ASP A 346 -20.47 -26.93 -30.56
CA ASP A 346 -19.54 -26.45 -31.56
C ASP A 346 -20.20 -25.43 -32.50
N PHE A 347 -19.82 -24.16 -32.39
CA PHE A 347 -20.14 -23.14 -33.38
C PHE A 347 -18.92 -22.96 -34.29
N ASP A 348 -18.82 -23.86 -35.27
CA ASP A 348 -18.10 -23.65 -36.51
C ASP A 348 -18.84 -22.58 -37.32
N GLY A 349 -18.33 -21.36 -37.24
CA GLY A 349 -18.83 -20.20 -37.98
C GLY A 349 -17.69 -19.51 -38.70
N SER A 350 -17.10 -20.21 -39.68
CA SER A 350 -16.33 -19.57 -40.74
C SER A 350 -17.22 -18.62 -41.53
N GLU A 351 -17.01 -17.30 -41.45
CA GLU A 351 -17.36 -16.41 -42.54
C GLU A 351 -16.42 -15.20 -42.57
N ASP A 352 -15.42 -15.41 -43.42
CA ASP A 352 -14.49 -14.45 -43.99
C ASP A 352 -15.25 -13.27 -44.62
N ARG A 353 -15.11 -12.07 -44.06
CA ARG A 353 -15.53 -10.83 -44.73
C ARG A 353 -14.36 -9.85 -44.80
N HIS A 354 -13.60 -10.02 -45.87
CA HIS A 354 -12.83 -8.97 -46.52
C HIS A 354 -13.70 -7.72 -46.72
N ILE A 355 -13.42 -6.65 -45.97
CA ILE A 355 -13.94 -5.31 -46.26
C ILE A 355 -12.80 -4.51 -46.86
N ASP A 356 -12.73 -4.53 -48.20
CA ASP A 356 -11.94 -3.59 -48.99
C ASP A 356 -12.47 -2.18 -48.78
N SER A 357 -11.64 -1.35 -48.16
CA SER A 357 -11.93 0.05 -47.84
C SER A 357 -11.20 0.96 -48.83
N GLU A 358 -11.62 0.95 -50.10
CA GLU A 358 -11.02 1.77 -51.16
C GLU A 358 -12.07 2.46 -52.06
N GLU A 359 -13.25 2.87 -51.57
CA GLU A 359 -14.12 3.70 -52.41
C GLU A 359 -15.17 4.56 -51.67
N TYR A 360 -14.72 5.62 -50.98
CA TYR A 360 -15.63 6.72 -50.62
C TYR A 360 -15.01 8.10 -50.93
N ARG A 361 -14.63 8.27 -52.20
CA ARG A 361 -14.59 9.57 -52.88
C ARG A 361 -15.74 9.62 -53.89
N ARG A 362 -16.44 10.76 -53.93
CA ARG A 362 -17.54 11.19 -54.84
C ARG A 362 -18.91 10.71 -54.34
N GLY A 363 -19.93 11.55 -54.16
CA GLY A 363 -20.13 12.96 -54.47
C GLY A 363 -21.63 13.20 -54.74
N ARG A 364 -22.09 14.45 -54.51
CA ARG A 364 -23.42 15.02 -54.88
C ARG A 364 -24.59 14.42 -54.07
N TYR A 365 -25.48 15.21 -53.49
CA TYR A 365 -26.44 16.05 -54.22
C TYR A 365 -26.90 17.30 -53.45
N ARG A 366 -27.28 18.25 -54.30
CA ARG A 366 -27.80 19.61 -54.12
C ARG A 366 -29.33 19.57 -53.91
N ARG A 367 -29.89 20.69 -53.40
CA ARG A 367 -31.31 21.15 -53.34
C ARG A 367 -31.97 20.93 -51.96
N LYS A 368 -32.71 21.89 -51.39
CA LYS A 368 -33.33 23.13 -51.91
C LYS A 368 -32.89 24.35 -51.12
#